data_AF-A0A380DZM9-F1
#
_entry.id   AF-A0A380DZM9-F1
#
_cell.length_a   1.000
_cell.length_b   1.000
_cell.length_c   1.000
_cell.angle_alpha   90.00
_cell.angle_beta   90.00
_cell.angle_gamma   90.00
#
_symmetry.space_group_name_H-M   'P 1'
#
loop_
_entity.id
_entity.type
_entity.pdbx_description
1 polymer ?
#
loop_
_entity_poly.entity_id
_entity_poly.type
_entity_poly.pdbx_seq_one_letter_code
_entity_poly.pdbx_strand_id
1 'polypeptide(L)'
;MNDYRKPIINLTHITDDMLVDAPEIEEVLTEFKEWVGDAIFVAHNASFDMGFIDTGYERLGFGPSTNGVIDTLELSRTINTEYGKHGLNFLAKKYGCRINATSPCHL
;
A
#
# COMPACT_ATOMS: atom_id res chain seq x y z
N MET A 1 27.03 15.15 2.06
CA MET A 1 25.62 15.08 1.63
C MET A 1 25.19 13.63 1.78
N ASN A 2 24.24 13.30 2.66
CA ASN A 2 23.75 11.92 2.76
C ASN A 2 22.83 11.63 1.58
N ASP A 3 23.05 10.50 0.90
CA ASP A 3 22.18 10.04 -0.17
C ASP A 3 20.96 9.33 0.42
N TYR A 4 19.88 10.09 0.63
CA TYR A 4 18.61 9.60 1.20
C TYR A 4 17.88 8.58 0.32
N ARG A 5 18.32 8.37 -0.93
CA ARG A 5 17.69 7.42 -1.86
C ARG A 5 18.07 5.98 -1.56
N LYS A 6 19.31 5.72 -1.10
CA LYS A 6 19.81 4.34 -0.87
C LYS A 6 18.92 3.52 0.07
N PRO A 7 18.43 4.04 1.20
CA PRO A 7 17.51 3.30 2.06
C PRO A 7 16.17 2.96 1.38
N ILE A 8 15.65 3.85 0.55
CA ILE A 8 14.37 3.66 -0.16
C ILE A 8 14.52 2.56 -1.21
N ILE A 9 15.54 2.65 -2.06
CA ILE A 9 15.83 1.64 -3.10
C ILE A 9 16.08 0.28 -2.46
N ASN A 10 16.79 0.21 -1.34
CA ASN A 10 17.04 -1.06 -0.63
C ASN A 10 15.76 -1.67 -0.03
N LEU A 11 14.77 -0.83 0.31
CA LEU A 11 13.52 -1.27 0.91
C LEU A 11 12.48 -1.67 -0.15
N THR A 12 12.36 -0.90 -1.23
CA THR A 12 11.30 -1.06 -2.24
C THR A 12 11.78 -1.78 -3.49
N HIS A 13 13.09 -1.81 -3.72
CA HIS A 13 13.72 -2.27 -4.96
C HIS A 13 13.32 -1.48 -6.22
N ILE A 14 12.71 -0.29 -6.05
CA ILE A 14 12.41 0.63 -7.15
C ILE A 14 13.67 1.45 -7.43
N THR A 15 14.19 1.38 -8.65
CA THR A 15 15.39 2.12 -9.10
C THR A 15 15.01 3.35 -9.91
N ASP A 16 15.92 4.32 -10.03
CA ASP A 16 15.70 5.52 -10.85
C ASP A 16 15.39 5.15 -12.32
N ASP A 17 16.02 4.10 -12.86
CA ASP A 17 15.75 3.61 -14.22
C ASP A 17 14.30 3.12 -14.42
N MET A 18 13.64 2.59 -13.36
CA MET A 18 12.23 2.18 -13.44
C MET A 18 11.28 3.38 -13.49
N LEU A 19 11.75 4.57 -13.14
CA LEU A 19 10.95 5.80 -13.08
C LEU A 19 11.05 6.63 -14.37
N VAL A 20 12.00 6.34 -15.26
CA VAL A 20 12.25 7.14 -16.47
C VAL A 20 11.04 7.18 -17.38
N ASP A 21 10.38 6.03 -17.56
CA ASP A 21 9.23 5.86 -18.45
C ASP A 21 7.93 5.60 -17.66
N ALA A 22 7.95 5.80 -16.33
CA ALA A 22 6.76 5.62 -15.51
C ALA A 22 5.74 6.74 -15.76
N PRO A 23 4.43 6.43 -15.75
CA PRO A 23 3.39 7.44 -15.92
C PRO A 23 3.38 8.47 -14.78
N GLU A 24 2.89 9.67 -15.08
CA GLU A 24 2.73 10.72 -14.09
C GLU A 24 1.63 10.36 -13.08
N ILE A 25 1.78 10.86 -11.85
CA ILE A 25 0.90 10.45 -10.74
C ILE A 25 -0.57 10.83 -10.97
N GLU A 26 -0.83 11.92 -11.68
CA GLU A 26 -2.17 12.39 -12.02
C GLU A 26 -2.91 11.41 -12.94
N GLU A 27 -2.21 10.84 -13.91
CA GLU A 27 -2.73 9.81 -14.82
C GLU A 27 -3.05 8.54 -14.03
N VAL A 28 -2.07 8.04 -13.27
CA VAL A 28 -2.21 6.81 -12.48
C VAL A 28 -3.34 6.90 -11.46
N LEU A 29 -3.48 8.02 -10.74
CA LEU A 29 -4.53 8.18 -9.73
C LEU A 29 -5.92 8.30 -10.36
N THR A 30 -6.03 8.90 -11.54
CA THR A 30 -7.30 8.98 -12.27
C THR A 30 -7.72 7.59 -12.71
N GLU A 31 -6.84 6.84 -13.36
CA GLU A 31 -7.09 5.47 -13.78
C GLU A 31 -7.38 4.54 -12.59
N PHE A 32 -6.62 4.67 -11.52
CA PHE A 32 -6.82 3.89 -10.30
C PHE A 32 -8.19 4.16 -9.68
N LYS A 33 -8.62 5.43 -9.62
CA LYS A 33 -9.95 5.80 -9.10
C LYS A 33 -11.07 5.17 -9.92
N GLU A 34 -10.96 5.20 -11.24
CA GLU A 34 -11.94 4.58 -12.14
C GLU A 34 -11.95 3.07 -12.00
N TRP A 35 -10.77 2.44 -11.90
CA TRP A 35 -10.61 1.00 -11.75
C TRP A 35 -11.17 0.48 -10.42
N VAL A 36 -10.91 1.18 -9.30
CA VAL A 36 -11.43 0.81 -7.98
C VAL A 36 -12.95 0.96 -7.92
N GLY A 37 -13.52 2.01 -8.53
CA GLY A 37 -14.95 2.28 -8.49
C GLY A 37 -15.49 2.33 -7.05
N ASP A 38 -16.47 1.47 -6.74
CA ASP A 38 -17.10 1.34 -5.42
C ASP A 38 -16.55 0.17 -4.59
N ALA A 39 -15.45 -0.45 -5.02
CA ALA A 39 -14.85 -1.58 -4.31
C ALA A 39 -14.41 -1.22 -2.88
N ILE A 40 -14.31 -2.25 -2.04
CA ILE A 40 -13.85 -2.12 -0.65
C ILE A 40 -12.33 -2.29 -0.61
N PHE A 41 -11.63 -1.33 -0.03
CA PHE A 41 -10.21 -1.44 0.25
C PHE A 41 -9.97 -2.42 1.40
N VAL A 42 -9.06 -3.37 1.18
CA VAL A 42 -8.61 -4.31 2.20
C VAL A 42 -7.10 -4.23 2.27
N ALA A 43 -6.58 -3.73 3.40
CA ALA A 43 -5.14 -3.53 3.60
C ALA A 43 -4.72 -3.90 5.02
N HIS A 44 -3.42 -3.97 5.26
CA HIS A 44 -2.87 -4.27 6.59
C HIS A 44 -2.17 -3.04 7.12
N ASN A 45 -2.76 -2.40 8.14
CA ASN A 45 -2.50 -1.01 8.51
C ASN A 45 -3.01 -0.02 7.44
N ALA A 46 -4.29 -0.17 7.07
CA ALA A 46 -4.91 0.53 5.94
C ALA A 46 -4.80 2.06 6.01
N SER A 47 -4.71 2.62 7.21
CA SER A 47 -4.50 4.07 7.40
C SER A 47 -3.27 4.61 6.69
N PHE A 48 -2.22 3.78 6.55
CA PHE A 48 -0.99 4.15 5.85
C PHE A 48 -1.26 4.34 4.35
N ASP A 49 -1.84 3.33 3.69
CA ASP A 49 -2.14 3.35 2.26
C ASP A 49 -3.18 4.43 1.91
N MET A 50 -4.26 4.52 2.69
CA MET A 50 -5.32 5.51 2.48
C MET A 50 -4.79 6.94 2.60
N GLY A 51 -3.80 7.19 3.47
CA GLY A 51 -3.16 8.50 3.57
C GLY A 51 -2.51 8.97 2.26
N PHE A 52 -1.92 8.05 1.48
CA PHE A 52 -1.37 8.37 0.16
C PHE A 52 -2.48 8.62 -0.87
N ILE A 53 -3.51 7.77 -0.88
CA ILE A 53 -4.65 7.89 -1.81
C ILE A 53 -5.39 9.21 -1.59
N ASP A 54 -5.78 9.50 -0.34
CA ASP A 54 -6.54 10.72 -0.02
C ASP A 54 -5.72 11.98 -0.30
N THR A 55 -4.41 11.97 -0.02
CA THR A 55 -3.52 13.09 -0.35
C THR A 55 -3.44 13.30 -1.88
N GLY A 56 -3.35 12.21 -2.64
CA GLY A 56 -3.35 12.27 -4.11
C GLY A 56 -4.67 12.78 -4.67
N TYR A 57 -5.80 12.29 -4.15
CA TYR A 57 -7.13 12.71 -4.56
C TYR A 57 -7.41 14.18 -4.23
N GLU A 58 -6.98 14.66 -3.06
CA GLU A 58 -7.11 16.07 -2.69
C GLU A 58 -6.35 16.98 -3.67
N ARG A 59 -5.12 16.60 -4.08
CA ARG A 59 -4.32 17.35 -5.06
C ARG A 59 -5.00 17.45 -6.42
N LEU A 60 -5.75 16.43 -6.81
CA LEU A 60 -6.50 16.36 -8.07
C LEU A 60 -7.91 16.94 -7.99
N GLY A 61 -8.36 17.37 -6.80
CA GLY A 61 -9.70 17.89 -6.58
C GLY A 61 -10.81 16.83 -6.57
N PHE A 62 -10.48 15.56 -6.34
CA PHE A 62 -11.45 14.47 -6.22
C PHE A 62 -12.13 14.41 -4.85
N GLY A 63 -11.56 15.06 -3.83
CA GLY A 63 -11.98 14.94 -2.43
C GLY A 63 -11.55 13.60 -1.80
N PRO A 64 -11.92 13.34 -0.53
CA PRO A 64 -11.53 12.11 0.15
C PRO A 64 -12.15 10.87 -0.51
N SER A 65 -11.47 9.73 -0.39
CA SER A 65 -12.02 8.45 -0.80
C SER A 65 -13.32 8.13 -0.03
N THR A 66 -14.36 7.72 -0.76
CA THR A 66 -15.65 7.32 -0.18
C THR A 66 -15.81 5.80 -0.07
N ASN A 67 -14.82 5.04 -0.52
CA ASN A 67 -14.82 3.59 -0.50
C ASN A 67 -14.82 3.04 0.93
N GLY A 68 -15.46 1.88 1.13
CA GLY A 68 -15.32 1.14 2.39
C GLY A 68 -13.88 0.68 2.59
N VAL A 69 -13.41 0.66 3.84
CA VAL A 69 -12.05 0.25 4.20
C VAL A 69 -12.08 -0.80 5.31
N ILE A 70 -11.35 -1.90 5.11
CA ILE A 70 -11.11 -2.95 6.12
C ILE A 70 -9.63 -2.96 6.46
N ASP A 71 -9.31 -2.65 7.71
CA ASP A 71 -7.96 -2.79 8.25
C ASP A 71 -7.75 -4.17 8.89
N THR A 72 -6.97 -5.01 8.21
CA THR A 72 -6.66 -6.36 8.70
C THR A 72 -5.73 -6.38 9.90
N LEU A 73 -5.02 -5.29 10.20
CA LEU A 73 -4.22 -5.16 11.43
C LEU A 73 -5.14 -5.07 12.64
N GLU A 74 -6.13 -4.18 12.60
CA GLU A 74 -7.13 -4.02 13.66
C GLU A 74 -8.02 -5.26 13.78
N LEU A 75 -8.40 -5.86 12.65
CA LEU A 75 -9.09 -7.15 12.65
C LEU A 75 -8.26 -8.20 13.40
N SER A 76 -6.97 -8.32 13.09
CA SER A 76 -6.10 -9.29 13.75
C SER A 76 -5.94 -9.03 15.24
N ARG A 77 -5.79 -7.77 15.66
CA ARG A 77 -5.75 -7.38 17.09
C ARG A 77 -7.02 -7.76 17.82
N THR A 78 -8.15 -7.69 17.13
CA THR A 78 -9.47 -8.03 17.69
C THR A 78 -9.67 -9.54 17.84
N ILE A 79 -9.30 -10.33 16.83
CA ILE A 79 -9.62 -11.77 16.79
C ILE A 79 -8.51 -12.66 17.34
N ASN A 80 -7.24 -12.25 17.24
CA ASN A 80 -6.08 -13.04 17.67
C ASN A 80 -5.49 -12.49 18.97
N THR A 81 -6.32 -12.35 20.00
CA THR A 81 -5.94 -11.74 21.29
C THR A 81 -4.82 -12.50 22.01
N GLU A 82 -4.54 -13.74 21.60
CA GLU A 82 -3.45 -14.57 22.11
C GLU A 82 -2.07 -14.25 21.52
N TYR A 83 -2.00 -13.41 20.46
CA TYR A 83 -0.73 -13.00 19.85
C TYR A 83 -0.26 -11.64 20.36
N GLY A 84 1.01 -11.56 20.76
CA GLY A 84 1.66 -10.27 21.05
C GLY A 84 2.16 -9.52 19.81
N LYS A 85 1.95 -10.07 18.61
CA LYS A 85 2.41 -9.51 17.32
C LYS A 85 1.33 -9.69 16.26
N HIS A 86 1.13 -8.67 15.44
CA HIS A 86 0.13 -8.69 14.37
C HIS A 86 0.66 -8.23 13.01
N GLY A 87 1.98 -8.03 12.86
CA GLY A 87 2.54 -7.65 11.57
C GLY A 87 2.34 -8.74 10.51
N LEU A 88 2.16 -8.32 9.25
CA LEU A 88 1.88 -9.20 8.11
C LEU A 88 2.75 -10.45 8.05
N ASN A 89 4.09 -10.32 8.19
CA ASN A 89 5.02 -11.45 8.18
C ASN A 89 4.76 -12.47 9.30
N PHE A 90 4.42 -11.99 10.49
CA PHE A 90 4.13 -12.85 11.62
C PHE A 90 2.81 -13.61 11.38
N LEU A 91 1.76 -12.91 10.96
CA LEU A 91 0.46 -13.51 10.70
C LEU A 91 0.50 -14.48 9.53
N ALA A 92 1.18 -14.14 8.44
CA ALA A 92 1.34 -15.04 7.29
C ALA A 92 2.00 -16.37 7.71
N LYS A 93 3.07 -16.30 8.51
CA LYS A 93 3.70 -17.51 9.07
C LYS A 93 2.73 -18.31 9.95
N LYS A 94 1.90 -17.65 10.75
CA LYS A 94 0.92 -18.31 11.62
C LYS A 94 -0.20 -19.01 10.85
N TYR A 95 -0.69 -18.39 9.79
CA TYR A 95 -1.76 -18.95 8.96
C TYR A 95 -1.26 -19.87 7.85
N GLY A 96 0.06 -20.09 7.73
CA GLY A 96 0.64 -20.90 6.66
C GLY A 96 0.59 -20.23 5.27
N CYS A 97 0.42 -18.90 5.23
CA CYS A 97 0.45 -18.12 4.00
C CYS A 97 1.89 -17.85 3.58
N ARG A 98 2.15 -17.91 2.27
CA ARG A 98 3.43 -17.48 1.70
C ARG A 98 3.34 -16.03 1.26
N ILE A 99 4.29 -15.22 1.68
CA ILE A 99 4.49 -13.87 1.15
C ILE A 99 5.56 -13.97 0.08
N ASN A 100 5.18 -13.73 -1.17
CA ASN A 100 6.13 -13.66 -2.27
C ASN A 100 6.64 -12.22 -2.37
N ALA A 101 7.76 -11.94 -1.71
CA ALA A 101 8.34 -10.59 -1.65
C ALA A 101 9.27 -10.26 -2.83
N THR A 102 9.24 -11.03 -3.92
CA THR A 102 10.34 -11.05 -4.92
C THR A 102 9.92 -10.89 -6.37
N SER A 103 8.82 -10.21 -6.65
CA SER A 103 8.63 -9.66 -7.99
C SER A 103 8.85 -8.15 -7.91
N PRO A 104 9.77 -7.57 -8.70
CA PRO A 104 9.71 -6.14 -9.00
C PRO A 104 8.25 -5.80 -9.33
N CYS A 105 7.76 -4.64 -8.91
CA CYS A 105 6.54 -4.09 -9.50
C CYS A 105 6.80 -4.01 -11.01
N HIS A 106 6.31 -5.01 -11.75
CA HIS A 106 6.20 -4.94 -13.19
C HIS A 106 4.96 -4.08 -13.40
N LEU A 107 5.18 -2.78 -13.60
CA LEU A 107 4.24 -1.96 -14.35
C LEU A 107 4.32 -2.41 -15.81
#